data_AF-A0A368FIC0-F1
#
_entry.id   AF-A0A368FIC0-F1
#
_cell.length_a   1.000
_cell.length_b   1.000
_cell.length_c   1.000
_cell.angle_alpha   90.00
_cell.angle_beta   90.00
_cell.angle_gamma   90.00
#
_symmetry.space_group_name_H-M   'P 1'
#
loop_
_entity.id
_entity.type
_entity.pdbx_description
1 polymer ?
#
loop_
_entity_poly.entity_id
_entity_poly.type
_entity_poly.pdbx_seq_one_letter_code
_entity_poly.pdbx_strand_id
1 'polypeptide(L)'
;MVETLHYFTTHGWTFQTKSLPKLWESLHLEDQQQFNFDIRQLDWDSYLFDYVMGIKRYILKDDLDKLQVARANLARMRLYRTMFTAAFWYIVIHFCGFGQKRNQKWTAWLVAFSTSHFLLNYNFRPKIPLKSLEEYKRTAYC
;
A
#
# COMPACT_ATOMS: atom_id res chain seq x y z
N MET A 1 27.05 4.89 2.84
CA MET A 1 25.79 5.11 3.59
C MET A 1 24.70 4.10 3.22
N VAL A 2 24.50 3.79 1.93
CA VAL A 2 23.50 2.77 1.52
C VAL A 2 23.91 1.35 1.93
N GLU A 3 25.20 0.97 1.80
CA GLU A 3 25.67 -0.36 2.21
C GLU A 3 25.59 -0.60 3.72
N THR A 4 25.92 0.41 4.54
CA THR A 4 25.89 0.30 6.01
C THR A 4 24.48 0.09 6.57
N LEU A 5 23.45 0.58 5.87
CA LEU A 5 22.05 0.42 6.25
C LEU A 5 21.41 -0.84 5.68
N HIS A 6 22.04 -1.48 4.69
CA HIS A 6 21.45 -2.57 3.92
C HIS A 6 21.00 -3.73 4.81
N TYR A 7 21.80 -4.10 5.81
CA TYR A 7 21.44 -5.16 6.75
C TYR A 7 20.17 -4.81 7.54
N PHE A 8 20.07 -3.58 8.02
CA PHE A 8 18.94 -3.12 8.84
C PHE A 8 17.65 -2.91 8.04
N THR A 9 17.75 -2.49 6.78
CA THR A 9 16.58 -2.14 5.98
C THR A 9 16.01 -3.30 5.14
N THR A 10 16.78 -4.37 4.94
CA THR A 10 16.34 -5.52 4.12
C THR A 10 15.88 -6.74 4.92
N HIS A 11 16.18 -6.78 6.23
CA HIS A 11 15.78 -7.88 7.10
C HIS A 11 14.53 -7.52 7.90
N GLY A 12 13.63 -8.49 8.08
CA GLY A 12 12.50 -8.37 8.99
C GLY A 12 12.97 -8.51 10.43
N TRP A 13 12.53 -7.59 11.30
CA TRP A 13 12.88 -7.58 12.71
C TRP A 13 11.67 -7.92 13.57
N THR A 14 11.79 -8.99 14.36
CA THR A 14 10.78 -9.33 15.37
C THR A 14 11.29 -8.89 16.74
N PHE A 15 10.84 -7.72 17.19
CA PHE A 15 11.16 -7.24 18.53
C PHE A 15 10.21 -7.88 19.55
N GLN A 16 10.76 -8.65 20.48
CA GLN A 16 9.98 -9.22 21.59
C GLN A 16 9.97 -8.25 22.77
N THR A 17 8.85 -7.56 22.96
CA THR A 17 8.77 -6.47 23.95
C THR A 17 7.82 -6.78 25.10
N LYS A 18 7.96 -7.96 25.72
CA LYS A 18 7.08 -8.38 26.84
C LYS A 18 7.24 -7.53 28.11
N SER A 19 8.39 -6.87 28.27
CA SER A 19 8.69 -6.07 29.45
C SER A 19 8.11 -4.65 29.40
N LEU A 20 7.87 -4.09 28.21
CA LEU A 20 7.33 -2.72 28.08
C LEU A 20 5.92 -2.58 28.63
N PRO A 21 4.96 -3.48 28.30
CA PRO A 21 3.62 -3.42 28.86
C PRO A 21 3.60 -3.58 30.38
N LYS A 22 4.46 -4.47 30.91
CA LYS A 22 4.61 -4.65 32.37
C LYS A 22 5.13 -3.40 33.05
N LEU A 23 6.13 -2.74 32.43
CA LEU A 23 6.66 -1.49 32.93
C LEU A 23 5.57 -0.41 32.93
N TRP A 24 4.82 -0.28 31.83
CA TRP A 24 3.69 0.64 31.72
C TRP A 24 2.65 0.41 32.84
N GLU A 25 2.25 -0.84 33.05
CA GLU A 25 1.29 -1.23 34.09
C GLU A 25 1.81 -1.00 35.51
N SER A 26 3.13 -0.96 35.71
CA SER A 26 3.75 -0.69 37.03
C SER A 26 3.89 0.80 37.38
N LEU A 27 3.68 1.70 36.42
CA LEU A 27 3.80 3.15 36.64
C LEU A 27 2.57 3.71 37.37
N HIS A 28 2.79 4.77 38.15
CA HIS A 28 1.71 5.58 38.70
C HIS A 28 0.98 6.34 37.57
N LEU A 29 -0.30 6.65 37.79
CA LEU A 29 -1.14 7.34 36.79
C LEU A 29 -0.55 8.69 36.36
N GLU A 30 0.06 9.42 37.30
CA GLU A 30 0.73 10.71 37.05
C GLU A 30 1.89 10.54 36.06
N ASP A 31 2.73 9.52 36.25
CA ASP A 31 3.86 9.22 35.36
C ASP A 31 3.39 8.71 33.99
N GLN A 32 2.31 7.92 33.95
CA GLN A 32 1.70 7.49 32.69
C GLN A 32 1.19 8.67 31.87
N GLN A 33 0.56 9.66 32.52
CA GLN A 33 0.09 10.86 31.82
C GLN A 33 1.25 11.74 31.34
N GLN A 34 2.28 11.91 32.17
CA GLN A 34 3.43 12.75 31.85
C GLN A 34 4.34 12.13 30.78
N PHE A 35 4.48 10.81 30.77
CA PHE A 35 5.39 10.06 29.90
C PHE A 35 4.68 8.91 29.19
N ASN A 36 3.65 9.22 28.40
CA ASN A 36 2.93 8.18 27.66
C ASN A 36 3.79 7.56 26.55
N PHE A 37 4.21 6.31 26.75
CA PHE A 37 4.91 5.49 25.75
C PHE A 37 4.09 4.28 25.28
N ASP A 38 2.82 4.19 25.66
CA ASP A 38 1.95 3.09 25.26
C ASP A 38 1.39 3.31 23.85
N ILE A 39 2.10 2.79 22.86
CA ILE A 39 1.74 2.85 21.45
C ILE A 39 0.42 2.12 21.11
N ARG A 40 -0.14 1.31 22.03
CA ARG A 40 -1.42 0.61 21.79
C ARG A 40 -2.60 1.58 21.79
N GLN A 41 -2.45 2.74 22.43
CA GLN A 41 -3.47 3.78 22.52
C GLN A 41 -3.54 4.64 21.26
N LEU A 42 -2.55 4.53 20.37
CA LEU A 42 -2.46 5.31 19.15
C LEU A 42 -3.44 4.77 18.09
N ASP A 43 -4.21 5.66 17.48
CA ASP A 43 -4.91 5.36 16.23
C ASP A 43 -3.88 5.29 15.09
N TRP A 44 -3.45 4.07 14.79
CA TRP A 44 -2.46 3.79 13.76
C TRP A 44 -2.89 4.22 12.37
N ASP A 45 -4.17 4.14 12.05
CA ASP A 45 -4.67 4.47 10.72
C ASP A 45 -4.59 5.98 10.49
N SER A 46 -5.03 6.76 11.48
CA SER A 46 -4.90 8.23 11.46
C SER A 46 -3.44 8.67 11.47
N TYR A 47 -2.62 8.08 12.34
CA TYR A 47 -1.20 8.43 12.46
C TYR A 47 -0.43 8.15 11.17
N LEU A 48 -0.59 6.95 10.58
CA LEU A 48 0.10 6.59 9.34
C LEU A 48 -0.39 7.44 8.17
N PHE A 49 -1.67 7.80 8.12
CA PHE A 49 -2.19 8.71 7.12
C PHE A 49 -1.50 10.08 7.19
N ASP A 50 -1.45 10.69 8.39
CA ASP A 50 -0.84 11.99 8.60
C ASP A 50 0.67 11.96 8.33
N TYR A 51 1.34 10.88 8.74
CA TYR A 51 2.76 10.62 8.46
C TYR A 51 3.06 10.58 6.96
N VAL A 52 2.33 9.76 6.20
CA VAL A 52 2.52 9.64 4.75
C VAL A 52 2.22 10.97 4.04
N MET A 53 1.20 11.69 4.49
CA MET A 53 0.86 12.99 3.93
C MET A 53 1.94 14.04 4.22
N GLY A 54 2.54 14.01 5.41
CA GLY A 54 3.69 14.83 5.77
C GLY A 54 4.89 14.56 4.86
N ILE A 55 5.23 13.29 4.60
CA ILE A 55 6.28 12.92 3.63
C ILE A 55 5.97 13.51 2.26
N LYS A 56 4.74 13.31 1.77
CA LYS A 56 4.30 13.76 0.46
C LYS A 56 4.44 15.28 0.30
N ARG A 57 4.06 16.03 1.32
CA ARG A 57 4.09 17.50 1.29
C ARG A 57 5.49 18.08 1.51
N TYR A 58 6.20 17.63 2.53
CA TYR A 58 7.43 18.31 2.97
C TYR A 58 8.70 17.71 2.35
N ILE A 59 8.76 16.39 2.21
CA ILE A 59 9.94 15.71 1.65
C ILE A 59 9.85 15.68 0.13
N LEU A 60 8.71 15.22 -0.41
CA LEU A 60 8.51 15.10 -1.86
C LEU A 60 8.08 16.41 -2.52
N LYS A 61 7.67 17.42 -1.73
CA LYS A 61 7.19 18.72 -2.21
C LYS A 61 6.04 18.59 -3.22
N ASP A 62 5.19 17.58 -3.04
CA ASP A 62 4.10 17.31 -3.96
C ASP A 62 2.91 18.25 -3.69
N ASP A 63 2.24 18.64 -4.76
CA ASP A 63 1.12 19.56 -4.71
C ASP A 63 -0.17 18.76 -4.42
N LEU A 64 -0.72 18.96 -3.22
CA LEU A 64 -1.91 18.25 -2.76
C LEU A 64 -3.17 18.62 -3.56
N ASP A 65 -3.19 19.77 -4.24
CA ASP A 65 -4.32 20.20 -5.07
C ASP A 65 -4.36 19.45 -6.42
N LYS A 66 -3.24 18.86 -6.84
CA LYS A 66 -3.14 18.04 -8.06
C LYS A 66 -3.61 16.59 -7.88
N LEU A 67 -4.39 16.31 -6.83
CA LEU A 67 -4.89 14.96 -6.54
C LEU A 67 -5.66 14.34 -7.71
N GLN A 68 -6.44 15.13 -8.45
CA GLN A 68 -7.21 14.63 -9.60
C GLN A 68 -6.29 14.15 -10.74
N VAL A 69 -5.19 14.87 -10.99
CA VAL A 69 -4.19 14.48 -11.99
C VAL A 69 -3.51 13.18 -11.56
N ALA A 70 -3.15 13.04 -10.28
CA ALA A 70 -2.58 11.81 -9.76
C ALA A 70 -3.54 10.61 -9.91
N ARG A 71 -4.84 10.81 -9.66
CA ARG A 71 -5.88 9.78 -9.88
C ARG A 71 -5.98 9.40 -11.36
N ALA A 72 -5.96 10.37 -12.27
CA ALA A 72 -6.00 10.13 -13.70
C ALA A 72 -4.75 9.36 -14.19
N ASN A 73 -3.57 9.73 -13.70
CA ASN A 73 -2.32 9.03 -13.99
C ASN A 73 -2.34 7.60 -13.47
N LEU A 74 -2.86 7.37 -12.25
CA LEU A 74 -3.01 6.03 -11.69
C LEU A 74 -4.00 5.18 -12.51
N ALA A 75 -5.12 5.76 -12.95
CA ALA A 75 -6.06 5.09 -13.83
C ALA A 75 -5.42 4.69 -15.17
N ARG A 76 -4.62 5.60 -15.76
CA ARG A 76 -3.86 5.34 -16.98
C ARG A 76 -2.83 4.22 -16.79
N MET A 77 -2.08 4.22 -15.69
CA MET A 77 -1.13 3.15 -15.35
C MET A 77 -1.83 1.80 -15.16
N ARG A 78 -3.00 1.77 -14.52
CA ARG A 78 -3.81 0.55 -14.40
C ARG A 78 -4.26 0.04 -15.77
N LEU A 79 -4.67 0.94 -16.67
CA LEU A 79 -5.00 0.57 -18.05
C LEU A 79 -3.80 -0.05 -18.77
N TYR A 80 -2.63 0.59 -18.71
CA TYR A 80 -1.41 0.05 -19.33
C TYR A 80 -1.04 -1.32 -18.77
N ARG A 81 -1.14 -1.52 -17.45
CA ARG A 81 -0.92 -2.83 -16.81
C ARG A 81 -1.87 -3.88 -17.38
N THR A 82 -3.16 -3.57 -17.48
CA THR A 82 -4.18 -4.49 -18.02
C THR A 82 -3.95 -4.80 -19.50
N MET A 83 -3.57 -3.81 -20.31
CA MET A 83 -3.22 -4.03 -21.72
C MET A 83 -1.98 -4.91 -21.87
N PHE A 84 -0.96 -4.69 -21.04
CA PHE A 84 0.27 -5.47 -21.06
C PHE A 84 0.02 -6.93 -20.67
N THR A 85 -0.78 -7.19 -19.63
CA THR A 85 -1.13 -8.57 -19.24
C THR A 85 -1.97 -9.28 -20.30
N ALA A 86 -2.90 -8.57 -20.95
CA ALA A 86 -3.68 -9.11 -22.07
C ALA A 86 -2.78 -9.52 -23.26
N ALA A 87 -1.86 -8.63 -23.64
CA ALA A 87 -0.90 -8.87 -24.72
C ALA A 87 0.06 -10.02 -24.39
N PHE A 88 0.57 -10.07 -23.15
CA PHE A 88 1.43 -11.15 -22.68
C PHE A 88 0.76 -12.53 -22.84
N TRP A 89 -0.45 -12.69 -22.31
CA TRP A 89 -1.18 -13.96 -22.44
C TRP A 89 -1.54 -14.31 -23.88
N TYR A 90 -1.81 -13.29 -24.72
CA TYR A 90 -2.04 -13.50 -26.15
C TYR A 90 -0.80 -14.08 -26.84
N ILE A 91 0.37 -13.49 -26.59
CA ILE A 91 1.65 -13.95 -27.14
C ILE A 91 1.96 -15.38 -26.66
N VAL A 92 1.82 -15.65 -25.35
CA VAL A 92 2.06 -16.98 -24.78
C VAL A 92 1.20 -18.05 -25.47
N ILE A 93 -0.09 -17.81 -25.65
CA ILE A 93 -1.00 -18.79 -26.27
C ILE A 93 -0.78 -18.89 -27.78
N HIS A 94 -0.39 -17.79 -28.44
CA HIS A 94 -0.04 -17.81 -29.85
C HIS A 94 1.18 -18.70 -30.13
N PHE A 95 2.25 -18.54 -29.34
CA PHE A 95 3.50 -19.28 -29.49
C PHE A 95 3.45 -20.70 -28.90
N CYS A 96 2.75 -20.94 -27.79
CA CYS A 96 2.64 -22.28 -27.20
C CYS A 96 1.47 -23.10 -27.77
N GLY A 97 0.50 -22.47 -28.43
CA GLY A 97 -0.71 -23.12 -28.94
C GLY A 97 -0.59 -23.71 -30.35
N PHE A 98 0.58 -24.19 -30.78
CA PHE A 98 0.70 -24.88 -32.07
C PHE A 98 -0.15 -26.17 -32.05
N GLY A 99 -1.18 -26.24 -32.91
CA GLY A 99 -2.08 -27.39 -33.04
C GLY A 99 -3.47 -27.24 -32.38
N GLN A 100 -3.73 -26.22 -31.56
CA GLN A 100 -5.07 -25.99 -30.98
C GLN A 100 -6.06 -25.31 -31.94
N LYS A 101 -7.33 -25.73 -31.88
CA LYS A 101 -8.44 -25.07 -32.61
C LYS A 101 -8.63 -23.62 -32.12
N ARG A 102 -9.10 -22.75 -33.02
CA ARG A 102 -9.26 -21.30 -32.77
C ARG A 102 -10.10 -21.00 -31.52
N ASN A 103 -11.21 -21.72 -31.31
CA ASN A 103 -12.07 -21.55 -30.14
C ASN A 103 -11.36 -21.89 -28.80
N GLN A 104 -10.54 -22.94 -28.78
CA GLN A 104 -9.80 -23.36 -27.61
C GLN A 104 -8.70 -22.37 -27.21
N LYS A 105 -8.09 -21.68 -28.18
CA LYS A 105 -7.14 -20.58 -27.92
C LYS A 105 -7.82 -19.38 -27.26
N TRP A 106 -9.00 -18.99 -27.75
CA TRP A 106 -9.76 -17.88 -27.19
C TRP A 106 -10.25 -18.16 -25.77
N THR A 107 -10.75 -19.38 -25.49
CA THR A 107 -11.16 -19.76 -24.13
C THR A 107 -9.97 -19.79 -23.17
N ALA A 108 -8.84 -20.36 -23.58
CA ALA A 108 -7.62 -20.37 -22.78
C ALA A 108 -7.14 -18.94 -22.46
N TRP A 109 -7.19 -18.05 -23.45
CA TRP A 109 -6.79 -16.65 -23.28
C TRP A 109 -7.70 -15.90 -22.31
N LEU A 110 -9.02 -16.03 -22.49
CA LEU A 110 -10.00 -15.40 -21.60
C LEU A 110 -9.84 -15.86 -20.15
N VAL A 111 -9.64 -17.16 -19.92
CA VAL A 111 -9.44 -17.72 -18.57
C VAL A 111 -8.13 -17.21 -17.97
N ALA A 112 -7.01 -17.28 -18.69
CA ALA A 112 -5.72 -16.87 -18.18
C ALA A 112 -5.67 -15.35 -17.87
N PHE A 113 -6.23 -14.53 -18.76
CA PHE A 113 -6.34 -13.10 -18.56
C PHE A 113 -7.26 -12.76 -17.39
N SER A 114 -8.45 -13.37 -17.31
CA SER A 114 -9.42 -13.10 -16.24
C SER A 114 -8.88 -13.48 -14.87
N THR A 115 -8.25 -14.65 -14.75
CA THR A 115 -7.61 -15.09 -13.49
C THR A 115 -6.49 -14.14 -13.09
N SER A 116 -5.64 -13.73 -14.03
CA SER A 116 -4.55 -12.77 -13.75
C SER A 116 -5.09 -11.40 -13.35
N HIS A 117 -6.11 -10.91 -14.04
CA HIS A 117 -6.76 -9.65 -13.70
C HIS A 117 -7.41 -9.72 -12.31
N PHE A 118 -8.06 -10.82 -11.98
CA PHE A 118 -8.65 -11.03 -10.66
C PHE A 118 -7.57 -11.03 -9.58
N LEU A 119 -6.51 -11.84 -9.70
CA LEU A 119 -5.43 -11.89 -8.72
C LEU A 119 -4.71 -10.54 -8.52
N LEU A 120 -4.57 -9.75 -9.58
CA LEU A 120 -3.88 -8.45 -9.54
C LEU A 120 -4.75 -7.26 -9.10
N ASN A 121 -6.07 -7.42 -9.04
CA ASN A 121 -7.01 -6.37 -8.65
C ASN A 121 -7.82 -6.72 -7.39
N TYR A 122 -7.87 -7.99 -7.00
CA TYR A 122 -8.54 -8.42 -5.79
C TYR A 122 -7.67 -8.12 -4.58
N ASN A 123 -7.91 -6.96 -3.98
CA ASN A 123 -7.31 -6.61 -2.70
C ASN A 123 -8.01 -7.38 -1.59
N PHE A 124 -7.31 -8.37 -1.01
CA PHE A 124 -7.77 -9.06 0.22
C PHE A 124 -7.75 -8.16 1.46
N ARG A 125 -7.18 -6.94 1.38
CA ARG A 125 -7.16 -6.02 2.50
C ARG A 125 -8.53 -5.35 2.68
N PRO A 126 -9.07 -5.29 3.90
CA PRO A 126 -10.27 -4.52 4.18
C PRO A 126 -10.05 -3.05 3.82
N LYS A 127 -11.11 -2.38 3.37
CA LYS A 127 -11.06 -0.93 3.15
C LYS A 127 -10.99 -0.24 4.50
N ILE A 128 -9.91 0.48 4.74
CA ILE A 128 -9.73 1.28 5.94
C ILE A 128 -10.35 2.67 5.66
N PRO A 129 -11.25 3.17 6.51
CA PRO A 129 -11.75 4.54 6.40
C PRO A 129 -10.62 5.51 6.73
N LEU A 130 -10.15 6.27 5.74
CA LEU A 130 -9.08 7.25 5.91
C LEU A 130 -9.66 8.66 5.97
N LYS A 131 -8.96 9.57 6.66
CA LYS A 131 -9.29 11.00 6.68
C LYS A 131 -9.40 11.57 5.27
N SER A 132 -10.31 12.52 5.08
CA SER A 132 -10.41 13.22 3.81
C SER A 132 -9.24 14.18 3.61
N LEU A 133 -8.91 14.53 2.36
CA LEU A 133 -7.86 15.52 2.11
C LEU A 133 -8.21 16.88 2.73
N GLU A 134 -9.49 17.27 2.69
CA GLU A 134 -9.95 18.54 3.27
C GLU A 134 -9.82 18.55 4.79
N GLU A 135 -10.15 17.44 5.44
CA GLU A 135 -9.96 17.25 6.87
C GLU A 135 -8.47 17.34 7.24
N TYR A 136 -7.59 16.68 6.48
CA TYR A 136 -6.15 16.77 6.67
C TYR A 136 -5.62 18.19 6.53
N LYS A 137 -6.05 18.91 5.48
CA LYS A 137 -5.65 20.31 5.28
C LYS A 137 -6.08 21.14 6.51
N ARG A 138 -7.31 20.96 6.99
CA ARG A 138 -7.76 21.66 8.20
C ARG A 138 -6.87 21.39 9.40
N THR A 139 -6.47 20.14 9.65
CA THR A 139 -5.64 19.80 10.81
C THR A 139 -4.16 20.19 10.66
N ALA A 140 -3.64 20.24 9.42
CA ALA A 140 -2.22 20.48 9.16
C ALA A 140 -1.84 21.95 8.86
N TYR A 141 -2.82 22.83 8.59
CA TYR A 141 -2.60 24.25 8.32
C TYR A 141 -3.10 25.18 9.44
N CYS A 142 -3.82 24.65 10.44
CA CYS A 142 -4.14 25.33 11.69
C CYS A 142 -3.01 25.17 12.70
#